data_AF-A0A0E3KU27-F1
#
_entry.id   AF-A0A0E3KU27-F1
#
_cell.length_a   1.000
_cell.length_b   1.000
_cell.length_c   1.000
_cell.angle_alpha   90.00
_cell.angle_beta   90.00
_cell.angle_gamma   90.00
#
_symmetry.space_group_name_H-M   'P 1'
#
loop_
_entity.id
_entity.type
_entity.pdbx_description
1 polymer ?
#
loop_
_entity_poly.entity_id
_entity_poly.type
_entity_poly.pdbx_seq_one_letter_code
_entity_poly.pdbx_strand_id
1 'polypeptide(L)'
;MQHFAEKTSFYQWLNSYAIFAFLIFSIIRNLYLHRASDMPGVEKKFIFLQLITACYIAFAHGSNDVANAVGPLSAALNVMKITGTVTGTGTEVPIWVLVMGGLGMVIGMATWGYKVVETIGSKITELTPTRGFSAQFATASVVLLHSYSSLPISTTHTLVGSVIGVGLAGGLAAVDLGVIWRIISSWIATVPIAALTSAIIFVGLEVILL
;
A
#
# COMPACT_ATOMS: atom_id res chain seq x y z
N MET A 1 20.41 9.00 -26.03
CA MET A 1 19.69 10.29 -25.89
C MET A 1 18.27 10.12 -25.34
N GLN A 2 17.49 9.11 -25.76
CA GLN A 2 16.13 8.86 -25.22
C GLN A 2 16.10 8.63 -23.69
N HIS A 3 17.05 7.88 -23.14
CA HIS A 3 17.13 7.59 -21.69
C HIS A 3 17.44 8.82 -20.81
N PHE A 4 18.01 9.88 -21.37
CA PHE A 4 18.22 11.15 -20.65
C PHE A 4 16.94 12.01 -20.66
N ALA A 5 16.21 12.03 -21.78
CA ALA A 5 14.96 12.79 -21.92
C ALA A 5 13.85 12.26 -20.99
N GLU A 6 13.75 10.94 -20.80
CA GLU A 6 12.86 10.31 -19.82
C GLU A 6 13.18 10.75 -18.38
N LYS A 7 14.46 10.78 -18.01
CA LYS A 7 14.89 11.25 -16.69
C LYS A 7 14.53 12.72 -16.49
N THR A 8 14.80 13.61 -17.45
CA THR A 8 14.47 15.04 -17.32
C THR A 8 12.96 15.27 -17.23
N SER A 9 12.16 14.53 -18.00
CA SER A 9 10.69 14.56 -17.94
C SER A 9 10.18 14.09 -16.57
N PHE A 10 10.75 13.01 -16.03
CA PHE A 10 10.42 12.50 -14.70
C PHE A 10 10.75 13.50 -13.58
N TYR A 11 11.93 14.15 -13.63
CA TYR A 11 12.29 15.19 -12.64
C TYR A 11 11.40 16.43 -12.73
N GLN A 12 10.99 16.83 -13.94
CA GLN A 12 10.07 17.94 -14.14
C GLN A 12 8.68 17.62 -13.60
N TRP A 13 8.20 16.39 -13.81
CA TRP A 13 6.96 15.89 -13.24
C TRP A 13 7.04 15.96 -11.71
N LEU A 14 8.06 15.35 -11.11
CA LEU A 14 8.28 15.32 -9.66
C LEU A 14 8.32 16.73 -9.04
N ASN A 15 9.07 17.66 -9.64
CA ASN A 15 9.16 19.03 -9.17
C ASN A 15 7.81 19.76 -9.25
N SER A 16 7.01 19.48 -10.27
CA SER A 16 5.68 20.09 -10.43
C SER A 16 4.71 19.66 -9.32
N TYR A 17 4.69 18.37 -8.94
CA TYR A 17 3.88 17.90 -7.81
C TYR A 17 4.38 18.44 -6.48
N ALA A 18 5.69 18.54 -6.29
CA ALA A 18 6.27 19.10 -5.07
C ALA A 18 5.90 20.59 -4.89
N ILE A 19 5.96 21.38 -5.96
CA ILE A 19 5.55 22.78 -5.96
C ILE A 19 4.04 22.89 -5.70
N PHE A 20 3.23 22.06 -6.35
CA PHE A 20 1.78 22.05 -6.15
C PHE A 20 1.40 21.70 -4.70
N ALA A 21 2.02 20.67 -4.13
CA ALA A 21 1.82 20.28 -2.73
C ALA A 21 2.26 21.39 -1.77
N PHE A 22 3.39 22.05 -2.04
CA PHE A 22 3.87 23.18 -1.24
C PHE A 22 2.92 24.38 -1.31
N LEU A 23 2.39 24.71 -2.49
CA LEU A 23 1.43 25.80 -2.66
C LEU A 23 0.11 25.50 -1.94
N ILE A 24 -0.44 24.29 -2.10
CA ILE A 24 -1.63 23.85 -1.36
C ILE A 24 -1.39 23.93 0.14
N PHE A 25 -0.27 23.39 0.62
CA PHE A 25 0.09 23.46 2.04
C PHE A 25 0.20 24.91 2.53
N SER A 26 0.87 25.78 1.78
CA SER A 26 1.07 27.18 2.15
C SER A 26 -0.25 27.96 2.18
N ILE A 27 -1.16 27.70 1.23
CA ILE A 27 -2.51 28.29 1.18
C ILE A 27 -3.35 27.80 2.38
N ILE A 28 -3.42 26.50 2.61
CA ILE A 28 -4.18 25.92 3.73
C ILE A 28 -3.66 26.44 5.07
N ARG A 29 -2.33 26.48 5.23
CA ARG A 29 -1.69 27.01 6.44
C ARG A 29 -2.07 28.46 6.68
N ASN A 30 -2.02 29.29 5.63
CA ASN A 30 -2.32 30.72 5.77
C ASN A 30 -3.81 30.99 6.02
N LEU A 31 -4.71 30.16 5.48
CA LEU A 31 -6.15 30.36 5.58
C LEU A 31 -6.78 29.74 6.83
N TYR A 32 -6.28 28.60 7.32
CA TYR A 32 -6.99 27.80 8.33
C TYR A 32 -6.22 27.56 9.63
N LEU A 33 -4.89 27.45 9.60
CA LEU A 33 -4.13 27.05 10.80
C LEU A 33 -4.04 28.15 11.86
N HIS A 34 -4.26 29.42 11.52
CA HIS A 34 -4.36 30.52 12.50
C HIS A 34 -5.64 30.51 13.34
N ARG A 35 -6.62 29.64 13.04
CA ARG A 35 -7.91 29.56 13.75
C ARG A 35 -8.06 28.34 14.66
N ALA A 36 -7.07 27.45 14.71
CA ALA A 36 -7.13 26.25 15.53
C ALA A 36 -6.71 26.57 16.98
N SER A 37 -7.65 27.05 17.80
CA SER A 37 -7.40 27.37 19.22
C SER A 37 -7.54 26.17 20.17
N ASP A 38 -8.14 25.06 19.72
CA ASP A 38 -8.42 23.86 20.53
C ASP A 38 -7.92 22.58 19.83
N MET A 39 -6.62 22.29 19.93
CA MET A 39 -6.03 21.06 19.37
C MET A 39 -6.65 19.78 19.97
N PRO A 40 -6.90 19.66 21.28
CA PRO A 40 -7.55 18.49 21.86
C PRO A 40 -8.95 18.21 21.28
N GLY A 41 -9.75 19.26 21.08
CA GLY A 41 -11.08 19.13 20.47
C GLY A 41 -11.02 18.68 19.01
N VAL A 42 -10.00 19.09 18.26
CA VAL A 42 -9.75 18.63 16.88
C VAL A 42 -9.36 17.16 16.87
N GLU A 43 -8.37 16.74 17.67
CA GLU A 43 -7.94 15.34 17.71
C GLU A 43 -9.09 14.39 18.06
N LYS A 44 -9.98 14.79 19.00
CA LYS A 44 -11.16 13.99 19.35
C LYS A 44 -12.13 13.78 18.18
N LYS A 45 -12.33 14.80 17.33
CA LYS A 45 -13.14 14.67 16.11
C LYS A 45 -12.47 13.77 15.08
N PHE A 46 -11.15 13.85 14.98
CA PHE A 46 -10.37 13.03 14.06
C PHE A 46 -10.35 11.55 14.42
N ILE A 47 -10.59 11.15 15.67
CA ILE A 47 -10.77 9.73 16.02
C ILE A 47 -11.89 9.08 15.21
N PHE A 48 -13.03 9.77 15.09
CA PHE A 48 -14.16 9.25 14.31
C PHE A 48 -13.83 9.19 12.81
N LEU A 49 -13.21 10.25 12.28
CA LEU A 49 -12.76 10.30 10.88
C LEU A 49 -11.73 9.21 10.58
N GLN A 50 -10.82 8.94 11.52
CA GLN A 50 -9.80 7.91 11.40
C GLN A 50 -10.40 6.51 11.33
N LEU A 51 -11.51 6.27 12.05
CA LEU A 51 -12.24 5.01 11.92
C LEU A 51 -12.82 4.83 10.51
N ILE A 52 -13.38 5.89 9.93
CA ILE A 52 -13.89 5.86 8.55
C ILE A 52 -12.74 5.62 7.56
N THR A 53 -11.59 6.28 7.74
CA THR A 53 -10.43 6.05 6.87
C THR A 53 -9.79 4.69 7.07
N ALA A 54 -9.93 4.07 8.24
CA ALA A 54 -9.53 2.69 8.47
C ALA A 54 -10.38 1.71 7.62
N CYS A 55 -11.69 1.95 7.48
CA CYS A 55 -12.52 1.19 6.55
C CYS A 55 -12.12 1.46 5.08
N TYR A 56 -11.81 2.72 4.75
CA TYR A 56 -11.41 3.10 3.40
C TYR A 56 -10.10 2.42 2.96
N ILE A 57 -9.08 2.42 3.83
CA ILE A 57 -7.82 1.73 3.55
C ILE A 57 -7.98 0.21 3.53
N ALA A 58 -8.86 -0.37 4.36
CA ALA A 58 -9.17 -1.80 4.31
C ALA A 58 -9.81 -2.21 2.97
N PHE A 59 -10.74 -1.39 2.46
CA PHE A 59 -11.33 -1.59 1.13
C PHE A 59 -10.28 -1.44 0.01
N ALA A 60 -9.43 -0.42 0.10
CA ALA A 60 -8.34 -0.20 -0.85
C ALA A 60 -7.36 -1.39 -0.89
N HIS A 61 -6.93 -1.88 0.28
CA HIS A 61 -6.09 -3.07 0.41
C HIS A 61 -6.77 -4.29 -0.21
N GLY A 62 -8.03 -4.57 0.12
CA GLY A 62 -8.76 -5.70 -0.46
C GLY A 62 -8.84 -5.62 -1.99
N SER A 63 -9.05 -4.42 -2.54
CA SER A 63 -9.15 -4.20 -3.99
C SER A 63 -7.83 -4.41 -4.72
N ASN A 64 -6.68 -4.17 -4.08
CA ASN A 64 -5.35 -4.34 -4.70
C ASN A 64 -4.75 -5.72 -4.42
N ASP A 65 -4.73 -6.12 -3.14
CA ASP A 65 -3.90 -7.22 -2.67
C ASP A 65 -4.55 -8.61 -2.85
N VAL A 66 -5.88 -8.68 -3.03
CA VAL A 66 -6.57 -9.97 -3.32
C VAL A 66 -6.05 -10.59 -4.61
N ALA A 67 -5.67 -9.76 -5.60
CA ALA A 67 -5.13 -10.23 -6.87
C ALA A 67 -3.82 -11.03 -6.71
N ASN A 68 -3.02 -10.75 -5.67
CA ASN A 68 -1.74 -11.42 -5.45
C ASN A 68 -1.91 -12.92 -5.14
N ALA A 69 -2.98 -13.31 -4.45
CA ALA A 69 -3.28 -14.71 -4.13
C ALA A 69 -4.20 -15.36 -5.17
N VAL A 70 -5.21 -14.61 -5.62
CA VAL A 70 -6.25 -15.10 -6.54
C VAL A 70 -5.73 -15.24 -7.96
N GLY A 71 -4.82 -14.37 -8.42
CA GLY A 71 -4.28 -14.37 -9.78
C GLY A 71 -3.62 -15.71 -10.16
N PRO A 72 -2.61 -16.18 -9.41
CA PRO A 72 -1.98 -17.48 -9.66
C PRO A 72 -2.97 -18.65 -9.58
N LEU A 73 -3.89 -18.63 -8.62
CA LEU A 73 -4.90 -19.67 -8.46
C LEU A 73 -5.86 -19.71 -9.66
N SER A 74 -6.35 -18.56 -10.12
CA SER A 74 -7.20 -18.45 -11.30
C SER A 74 -6.47 -18.92 -12.56
N ALA A 75 -5.18 -18.62 -12.70
CA ALA A 75 -4.37 -19.13 -13.82
C ALA A 75 -4.30 -20.67 -13.81
N ALA A 76 -4.05 -21.28 -12.64
CA ALA A 76 -4.00 -22.74 -12.50
C ALA A 76 -5.35 -23.40 -12.83
N LEU A 77 -6.46 -22.86 -12.33
CA LEU A 77 -7.82 -23.37 -12.61
C LEU A 77 -8.17 -23.30 -14.09
N ASN A 78 -7.73 -22.24 -14.77
CA ASN A 78 -7.94 -22.07 -16.21
C ASN A 78 -7.15 -23.11 -17.03
N VAL A 79 -5.90 -23.41 -16.65
CA VAL A 79 -5.11 -24.49 -17.29
C VAL A 79 -5.78 -25.86 -17.08
N MET A 80 -6.34 -26.10 -15.90
CA MET A 80 -7.07 -27.33 -15.57
C MET A 80 -8.47 -27.41 -16.21
N LYS A 81 -8.93 -26.35 -16.92
CA LYS A 81 -10.26 -26.25 -17.54
C LYS A 81 -11.43 -26.42 -16.57
N ILE A 82 -11.21 -26.25 -15.27
CA ILE A 82 -12.24 -26.40 -14.23
C ILE A 82 -13.30 -25.30 -14.33
N THR A 83 -12.90 -24.11 -14.78
CA THR A 83 -13.73 -22.91 -14.88
C THR A 83 -14.42 -22.69 -16.24
N GLY A 84 -14.21 -23.58 -17.21
CA GLY A 84 -14.87 -23.52 -18.53
C GLY A 84 -14.28 -22.48 -19.50
N THR A 85 -14.06 -22.93 -20.75
CA THR A 85 -13.76 -22.17 -21.98
C THR A 85 -12.80 -20.98 -21.89
N VAL A 86 -11.52 -21.23 -22.20
CA VAL A 86 -10.61 -20.19 -22.72
C VAL A 86 -10.89 -20.01 -24.21
N THR A 87 -11.81 -19.11 -24.53
CA THR A 87 -11.90 -18.44 -25.84
C THR A 87 -12.13 -16.95 -25.60
N GLY A 88 -11.08 -16.24 -25.19
CA GLY A 88 -11.16 -14.78 -25.02
C GLY A 88 -9.97 -14.23 -24.25
N THR A 89 -9.50 -13.06 -24.67
CA THR A 89 -8.38 -12.28 -24.12
C THR A 89 -8.67 -11.67 -22.72
N GLY A 90 -9.49 -12.34 -21.92
CA GLY A 90 -9.87 -11.92 -20.58
C GLY A 90 -10.19 -13.14 -19.73
N THR A 91 -9.34 -13.44 -18.75
CA THR A 91 -9.63 -14.45 -17.74
C THR A 91 -10.51 -13.81 -16.68
N GLU A 92 -11.83 -13.94 -16.83
CA GLU A 92 -12.74 -13.57 -15.75
C GLU A 92 -12.48 -14.49 -14.54
N VAL A 93 -12.21 -13.88 -13.39
CA VAL A 93 -11.96 -14.61 -12.15
C VAL A 93 -13.31 -15.00 -11.52
N PRO A 94 -13.54 -16.28 -11.20
CA PRO A 94 -14.78 -16.69 -10.56
C PRO A 94 -14.93 -16.06 -9.17
N ILE A 95 -16.16 -15.67 -8.84
CA ILE A 95 -16.50 -15.02 -7.56
C ILE A 95 -16.07 -15.87 -6.35
N TRP A 96 -16.21 -17.19 -6.41
CA TRP A 96 -15.82 -18.05 -5.29
C TRP A 96 -14.31 -17.99 -5.01
N VAL A 97 -13.46 -17.82 -6.03
CA VAL A 97 -12.01 -17.67 -5.87
C VAL A 97 -11.69 -16.35 -5.19
N LEU A 98 -12.40 -15.26 -5.58
CA LEU A 98 -12.30 -13.96 -4.92
C LEU A 98 -12.72 -14.03 -3.45
N VAL A 99 -13.82 -14.73 -3.14
CA VAL A 99 -14.30 -14.93 -1.77
C VAL A 99 -13.27 -15.69 -0.94
N MET A 100 -12.68 -16.76 -1.49
CA MET A 100 -11.60 -17.48 -0.79
C MET A 100 -10.39 -16.60 -0.52
N GLY A 101 -9.96 -15.80 -1.50
CA GLY A 101 -8.86 -14.85 -1.33
C GLY A 101 -9.14 -13.82 -0.23
N GLY A 102 -10.34 -13.24 -0.24
CA GLY A 102 -10.77 -12.28 0.78
C GLY A 102 -10.84 -12.89 2.18
N LEU A 103 -11.41 -14.09 2.32
CA LEU A 103 -11.47 -14.80 3.60
C LEU A 103 -10.07 -15.14 4.13
N GLY A 104 -9.18 -15.63 3.27
CA GLY A 104 -7.79 -15.90 3.63
C GLY A 104 -7.06 -14.65 4.12
N MET A 105 -7.29 -13.51 3.47
CA MET A 105 -6.74 -12.22 3.88
C MET A 105 -7.25 -11.80 5.28
N VAL A 106 -8.56 -11.90 5.53
CA VAL A 106 -9.15 -11.57 6.84
C VAL A 106 -8.57 -12.46 7.94
N ILE A 107 -8.46 -13.77 7.70
CA ILE A 107 -7.89 -14.73 8.66
C ILE A 107 -6.41 -14.44 8.92
N GLY A 108 -5.62 -14.17 7.88
CA GLY A 108 -4.21 -13.80 8.01
C GLY A 108 -4.01 -12.52 8.81
N MET A 109 -4.82 -11.50 8.53
CA MET A 109 -4.80 -10.22 9.25
C MET A 109 -5.18 -10.41 10.73
N ALA A 110 -6.20 -11.21 11.02
CA ALA A 110 -6.65 -11.48 12.39
C ALA A 110 -5.63 -12.29 13.20
N THR A 111 -4.88 -13.20 12.57
CA THR A 111 -3.96 -14.12 13.25
C THR A 111 -2.56 -13.53 13.46
N TRP A 112 -2.02 -12.80 12.49
CA TRP A 112 -0.63 -12.32 12.54
C TRP A 112 -0.43 -10.86 12.12
N GLY A 113 -1.48 -10.21 11.62
CA GLY A 113 -1.43 -8.82 11.14
C GLY A 113 -1.07 -7.81 12.23
N TYR A 114 -1.36 -8.11 13.51
CA TYR A 114 -1.11 -7.21 14.63
C TYR A 114 0.37 -6.79 14.76
N LYS A 115 1.33 -7.65 14.41
CA LYS A 115 2.77 -7.32 14.49
C LYS A 115 3.19 -6.24 13.50
N VAL A 116 2.56 -6.25 12.31
CA VAL A 116 2.82 -5.26 11.26
C VAL A 116 2.14 -3.94 11.62
N VAL A 117 0.89 -4.00 12.10
CA VAL A 117 0.16 -2.83 12.59
C VAL A 117 0.91 -2.13 13.73
N GLU A 118 1.49 -2.89 14.67
CA GLU A 118 2.31 -2.33 15.75
C GLU A 118 3.55 -1.62 15.20
N THR A 119 4.26 -2.23 14.26
CA THR A 119 5.48 -1.64 13.69
C THR A 119 5.20 -0.32 12.97
N ILE A 120 4.14 -0.27 12.18
CA ILE A 120 3.71 0.94 11.47
C ILE A 120 3.17 1.98 12.46
N GLY A 121 2.41 1.53 13.46
CA GLY A 121 1.65 2.36 14.38
C GLY A 121 2.49 3.10 15.43
N SER A 122 3.63 2.53 15.82
CA SER A 122 4.44 3.07 16.92
C SER A 122 5.93 3.23 16.63
N LYS A 123 6.50 2.51 15.66
CA LYS A 123 7.96 2.45 15.50
C LYS A 123 8.53 3.41 14.45
N ILE A 124 7.71 3.93 13.54
CA ILE A 124 8.19 4.86 12.49
C ILE A 124 8.14 6.32 12.97
N THR A 125 6.98 6.73 13.49
CA THR A 125 6.72 8.07 14.02
C THR A 125 5.53 8.02 14.98
N GLU A 126 5.40 8.99 15.88
CA GLU A 126 4.22 9.10 16.74
C GLU A 126 3.00 9.54 15.93
N LEU A 127 1.98 8.67 15.90
CA LEU A 127 0.73 8.88 15.18
C LEU A 127 -0.36 9.39 16.13
N THR A 128 -0.66 10.68 16.03
CA THR A 128 -1.91 11.25 16.56
C THR A 128 -3.08 10.93 15.61
N PRO A 129 -4.35 10.99 16.07
CA PRO A 129 -5.51 10.74 15.21
C PRO A 129 -5.53 11.52 13.90
N THR A 130 -5.15 12.81 13.92
CA THR A 130 -5.01 13.64 12.72
C THR A 130 -3.96 13.13 11.73
N ARG A 131 -2.79 12.71 12.24
CA ARG A 131 -1.70 12.12 11.43
C ARG A 131 -2.09 10.76 10.87
N GLY A 132 -2.73 9.93 11.70
CA GLY A 132 -3.22 8.61 11.31
C GLY A 132 -4.28 8.70 10.21
N PHE A 133 -5.26 9.58 10.37
CA PHE A 133 -6.24 9.88 9.32
C PHE A 133 -5.57 10.30 8.01
N SER A 134 -4.64 11.26 8.07
CA SER A 134 -3.98 11.80 6.88
C SER A 134 -3.18 10.72 6.14
N ALA A 135 -2.42 9.91 6.88
CA ALA A 135 -1.66 8.81 6.31
C ALA A 135 -2.56 7.73 5.69
N GLN A 136 -3.64 7.35 6.37
CA GLN A 136 -4.60 6.36 5.87
C GLN A 136 -5.34 6.85 4.62
N PHE A 137 -5.80 8.10 4.63
CA PHE A 137 -6.52 8.70 3.52
C PHE A 137 -5.65 8.84 2.27
N ALA A 138 -4.42 9.33 2.43
CA ALA A 138 -3.45 9.44 1.34
C ALA A 138 -3.16 8.06 0.73
N THR A 139 -2.88 7.07 1.59
CA THR A 139 -2.59 5.70 1.16
C THR A 139 -3.76 5.09 0.41
N ALA A 140 -4.96 5.11 1.00
CA ALA A 140 -6.14 4.51 0.41
C ALA A 140 -6.50 5.13 -0.95
N SER A 141 -6.35 6.46 -1.07
CA SER A 141 -6.61 7.16 -2.34
C SER A 141 -5.63 6.75 -3.42
N VAL A 142 -4.33 6.71 -3.12
CA VAL A 142 -3.31 6.27 -4.09
C VAL A 142 -3.54 4.83 -4.50
N VAL A 143 -3.82 3.93 -3.54
CA VAL A 143 -4.07 2.52 -3.80
C VAL A 143 -5.30 2.34 -4.69
N LEU A 144 -6.42 2.98 -4.38
CA LEU A 144 -7.63 2.84 -5.18
C LEU A 144 -7.52 3.42 -6.57
N LEU A 145 -6.84 4.56 -6.74
CA LEU A 145 -6.59 5.13 -8.07
C LEU A 145 -5.80 4.16 -8.96
N HIS A 146 -4.78 3.50 -8.39
CA HIS A 146 -3.99 2.52 -9.14
C HIS A 146 -4.74 1.21 -9.36
N SER A 147 -5.49 0.73 -8.38
CA SER A 147 -6.39 -0.43 -8.54
C SER A 147 -7.43 -0.19 -9.64
N TYR A 148 -8.01 1.01 -9.71
CA TYR A 148 -8.92 1.39 -10.80
C TYR A 148 -8.22 1.44 -12.16
N SER A 149 -6.94 1.78 -12.18
CA SER A 149 -6.11 1.81 -13.40
C SER A 149 -5.50 0.44 -13.73
N SER A 150 -5.89 -0.62 -13.02
CA SER A 150 -5.37 -1.98 -13.16
C SER A 150 -3.84 -2.09 -12.99
N LEU A 151 -3.23 -1.16 -12.26
CA LEU A 151 -1.80 -1.15 -11.97
C LEU A 151 -1.55 -1.77 -10.58
N PRO A 152 -0.85 -2.93 -10.51
CA PRO A 152 -0.48 -3.49 -9.22
C PRO A 152 0.56 -2.57 -8.56
N ILE A 153 0.33 -2.19 -7.32
CA ILE A 153 1.25 -1.38 -6.53
C ILE A 153 1.45 -2.01 -5.16
N SER A 154 2.53 -1.65 -4.48
CA SER A 154 2.74 -2.11 -3.12
C SER A 154 2.05 -1.18 -2.12
N THR A 155 0.93 -1.65 -1.56
CA THR A 155 0.18 -0.97 -0.50
C THR A 155 1.04 -0.67 0.72
N THR A 156 1.94 -1.58 1.11
CA THR A 156 2.90 -1.38 2.22
C THR A 156 3.86 -0.22 1.96
N HIS A 157 4.40 -0.08 0.76
CA HIS A 157 5.28 1.05 0.42
C HIS A 157 4.50 2.37 0.45
N THR A 158 3.29 2.39 -0.10
CA THR A 158 2.44 3.57 -0.09
C THR A 158 2.08 4.00 1.34
N LEU A 159 1.78 3.03 2.22
CA LEU A 159 1.46 3.28 3.62
C LEU A 159 2.66 3.79 4.39
N VAL A 160 3.79 3.08 4.34
CA VAL A 160 5.02 3.49 5.02
C VAL A 160 5.47 4.87 4.52
N GLY A 161 5.42 5.12 3.22
CA GLY A 161 5.72 6.45 2.65
C GLY A 161 4.79 7.54 3.18
N SER A 162 3.50 7.27 3.30
CA SER A 162 2.53 8.23 3.87
C SER A 162 2.79 8.50 5.35
N VAL A 163 3.15 7.46 6.14
CA VAL A 163 3.51 7.58 7.56
C VAL A 163 4.79 8.39 7.73
N ILE A 164 5.82 8.14 6.91
CA ILE A 164 7.04 8.95 6.88
C ILE A 164 6.70 10.40 6.50
N GLY A 165 5.85 10.61 5.50
CA GLY A 165 5.43 11.94 5.05
C GLY A 165 4.77 12.77 6.17
N VAL A 166 3.82 12.17 6.92
CA VAL A 166 3.20 12.86 8.06
C VAL A 166 4.16 13.05 9.23
N GLY A 167 5.09 12.12 9.44
CA GLY A 167 6.14 12.26 10.47
C GLY A 167 7.11 13.40 10.17
N LEU A 168 7.55 13.52 8.91
CA LEU A 168 8.44 14.59 8.46
C LEU A 168 7.83 15.99 8.59
N ALA A 169 6.51 16.12 8.59
CA ALA A 169 5.83 17.38 8.89
C ALA A 169 6.11 17.89 10.32
N GLY A 170 6.45 16.99 11.25
CA GLY A 170 6.94 17.31 12.60
C GLY A 170 8.46 17.50 12.69
N GLY A 171 9.19 17.41 11.58
CA GLY A 171 10.64 17.49 11.50
C GLY A 171 11.34 16.13 11.41
N LEU A 172 12.62 16.14 11.01
CA LEU A 172 13.41 14.91 10.83
C LEU A 172 13.57 14.10 12.13
N ALA A 173 13.62 14.78 13.28
CA ALA A 173 13.73 14.13 14.59
C ALA A 173 12.46 13.38 15.02
N ALA A 174 11.32 13.64 14.36
CA ALA A 174 10.06 12.96 14.66
C ALA A 174 9.94 11.58 14.00
N VAL A 175 10.96 11.15 13.24
CA VAL A 175 10.95 9.92 12.46
C VAL A 175 12.18 9.06 12.79
N ASP A 176 11.96 7.77 13.03
CA ASP A 176 13.05 6.82 13.30
C ASP A 176 13.67 6.30 11.99
N LEU A 177 14.81 6.88 11.62
CA LEU A 177 15.56 6.49 10.41
C LEU A 177 16.13 5.06 10.50
N GLY A 178 16.42 4.56 11.70
CA GLY A 178 16.93 3.20 11.89
C GLY A 178 15.85 2.16 11.57
N VAL A 179 14.62 2.41 12.00
CA VAL A 179 13.46 1.57 11.66
C VAL A 179 13.16 1.65 10.16
N ILE A 180 13.21 2.83 9.56
CA ILE A 180 13.03 2.98 8.09
C ILE A 180 14.05 2.14 7.33
N TRP A 181 15.33 2.23 7.70
CA TRP A 181 16.37 1.43 7.04
C TRP A 181 16.15 -0.07 7.18
N ARG A 182 15.73 -0.54 8.35
CA ARG A 182 15.36 -1.95 8.55
C ARG A 182 14.21 -2.38 7.65
N ILE A 183 13.18 -1.54 7.50
CA ILE A 183 12.05 -1.79 6.61
C ILE A 183 12.53 -1.88 5.15
N ILE A 184 13.32 -0.91 4.69
CA ILE A 184 13.85 -0.90 3.32
C ILE A 184 14.73 -2.13 3.04
N SER A 185 15.61 -2.47 3.97
CA SER A 185 16.44 -3.69 3.85
C SER A 185 15.59 -4.95 3.76
N SER A 186 14.46 -5.02 4.50
CA SER A 186 13.55 -6.15 4.41
C SER A 186 12.89 -6.27 3.02
N TRP A 187 12.52 -5.15 2.41
CA TRP A 187 11.92 -5.14 1.06
C TRP A 187 12.90 -5.64 0.00
N ILE A 188 14.14 -5.16 0.06
CA ILE A 188 15.22 -5.61 -0.83
C ILE A 188 15.48 -7.11 -0.68
N ALA A 189 15.43 -7.63 0.56
CA ALA A 189 15.63 -9.05 0.83
C ALA A 189 14.43 -9.92 0.40
N THR A 190 13.19 -9.43 0.53
CA THR A 190 12.00 -10.24 0.24
C THR A 190 11.89 -10.69 -1.21
N VAL A 191 12.24 -9.84 -2.18
CA VAL A 191 12.15 -10.16 -3.61
C VAL A 191 13.06 -11.35 -4.02
N PRO A 192 14.39 -11.33 -3.77
CA PRO A 192 15.26 -12.44 -4.14
C PRO A 192 14.91 -13.71 -3.36
N ILE A 193 14.54 -13.60 -2.08
CA ILE A 193 14.13 -14.77 -1.29
C ILE A 193 12.89 -15.42 -1.91
N ALA A 194 11.85 -14.64 -2.21
CA ALA A 194 10.63 -15.17 -2.82
C ALA A 194 10.90 -15.80 -4.20
N ALA A 195 11.72 -15.15 -5.03
CA ALA A 195 12.10 -15.67 -6.35
C ALA A 195 12.87 -16.99 -6.26
N LEU A 196 13.87 -17.07 -5.38
CA LEU A 196 14.66 -18.28 -5.16
C LEU A 196 13.82 -19.42 -4.61
N THR A 197 12.98 -19.16 -3.60
CA THR A 197 12.08 -20.17 -3.04
C THR A 197 11.11 -20.69 -4.10
N SER A 198 10.53 -19.80 -4.91
CA SER A 198 9.64 -20.21 -6.01
C SER A 198 10.38 -21.07 -7.04
N ALA A 199 11.61 -20.70 -7.43
CA ALA A 199 12.41 -21.45 -8.40
C ALA A 199 12.78 -22.85 -7.87
N ILE A 200 13.20 -22.95 -6.60
CA ILE A 200 13.53 -24.23 -5.96
C ILE A 200 12.33 -25.15 -5.93
N ILE A 201 11.16 -24.64 -5.55
CA ILE A 201 9.91 -25.44 -5.52
C ILE A 201 9.55 -25.92 -6.93
N PHE A 202 9.65 -25.05 -7.93
CA PHE A 202 9.33 -25.40 -9.31
C PHE A 202 10.25 -26.51 -9.86
N VAL A 203 11.57 -26.33 -9.74
CA VAL A 203 12.55 -27.34 -10.20
C VAL A 203 12.39 -28.65 -9.42
N GLY A 204 12.13 -28.58 -8.11
CA GLY A 204 11.87 -29.76 -7.30
C GLY A 204 10.63 -30.54 -7.77
N LEU A 205 9.55 -29.85 -8.11
CA LEU A 205 8.36 -30.47 -8.69
C LEU A 205 8.63 -31.06 -10.07
N GLU A 206 9.40 -30.37 -10.91
CA GLU A 206 9.78 -30.87 -12.24
C GLU A 206 10.56 -32.19 -12.15
N VAL A 207 11.56 -32.27 -11.27
CA VAL A 207 12.35 -33.50 -11.05
C VAL A 207 11.54 -34.66 -10.47
N ILE A 208 10.48 -34.38 -9.71
CA ILE A 208 9.63 -35.42 -9.11
C ILE A 208 8.58 -35.93 -10.12
N LEU A 209 8.08 -35.07 -11.00
CA LEU A 209 6.96 -35.36 -11.89
C LEU A 209 7.36 -35.78 -13.31
N LEU A 210 8.59 -35.46 -13.74
CA LEU A 210 9.18 -35.86 -15.03
C LEU A 210 10.31 -36.85 -14.83
#